data_AF-A0A4R4C411-F1
#
_entry.id   AF-A0A4R4C411-F1
#
_cell.length_a   1.000
_cell.length_b   1.000
_cell.length_c   1.000
_cell.angle_alpha   90.00
_cell.angle_beta   90.00
_cell.angle_gamma   90.00
#
_symmetry.space_group_name_H-M   'P 1'
#
loop_
_entity.id
_entity.type
_entity.pdbx_description
1 polymer ?
#
loop_
_entity_poly.entity_id
_entity_poly.type
_entity_poly.pdbx_seq_one_letter_code
_entity_poly.pdbx_strand_id
1 'polypeptide(L)'
;MKTYNSLIELLENIPSLPGKDWIYANLDSWKSNPEESKFFYIPWDYIQDLEDDEIYLDDEDMEMPKSVEEYDLRCWMLVNQLNYILKNKIAKGEGVKWFVDEVNYYRENDEFRT
;
A
#
# COMPACT_ATOMS: atom_id res chain seq x y z
N MET A 1 -1.05 -7.56 -11.44
CA MET A 1 -0.93 -7.10 -10.03
C MET A 1 0.20 -7.81 -9.29
N LYS A 2 0.59 -7.32 -8.11
CA LYS A 2 1.45 -8.03 -7.13
C LYS A 2 0.78 -8.00 -5.75
N THR A 3 1.00 -9.05 -4.97
CA THR A 3 0.50 -9.16 -3.59
C THR A 3 1.69 -9.37 -2.66
N TYR A 4 1.65 -8.72 -1.50
CA TYR A 4 2.64 -8.85 -0.44
C TYR A 4 1.90 -9.29 0.82
N ASN A 5 2.34 -10.38 1.44
CA ASN A 5 1.67 -11.01 2.58
C ASN A 5 2.12 -10.46 3.94
N SER A 6 3.09 -9.55 3.94
CA SER A 6 3.58 -8.87 5.14
C SER A 6 4.15 -7.50 4.79
N LEU A 7 4.33 -6.65 5.82
CA LEU A 7 4.99 -5.37 5.66
C LEU A 7 6.45 -5.54 5.20
N ILE A 8 7.18 -6.51 5.75
CA ILE A 8 8.57 -6.77 5.35
C ILE A 8 8.66 -7.08 3.85
N GLU A 9 7.79 -7.96 3.35
CA GLU A 9 7.77 -8.33 1.94
C GLU A 9 7.50 -7.12 1.04
N LEU A 10 6.59 -6.22 1.45
CA LEU A 10 6.37 -4.96 0.76
C LEU A 10 7.63 -4.07 0.79
N LEU A 11 8.26 -3.89 1.96
CA LEU A 11 9.44 -3.02 2.14
C LEU A 11 10.60 -3.42 1.23
N GLU A 12 10.84 -4.72 1.06
CA GLU A 12 11.87 -5.25 0.17
C GLU A 12 11.59 -4.92 -1.31
N ASN A 13 10.32 -4.73 -1.68
CA ASN A 13 9.90 -4.53 -3.06
C ASN A 13 9.60 -3.07 -3.44
N ILE A 14 9.32 -2.17 -2.48
CA ILE A 14 9.04 -0.74 -2.73
C ILE A 14 10.02 -0.08 -3.72
N PRO A 15 11.36 -0.27 -3.61
CA PRO A 15 12.30 0.39 -4.52
C PRO A 15 12.14 0.02 -6.01
N SER A 16 11.46 -1.10 -6.30
CA SER A 16 11.22 -1.59 -7.66
C SER A 16 9.89 -1.10 -8.27
N LEU A 17 9.02 -0.46 -7.49
CA LEU A 17 7.68 -0.06 -7.91
C LEU A 17 7.65 1.37 -8.47
N PRO A 18 6.73 1.70 -9.39
CA PRO A 18 6.58 3.05 -9.92
C PRO A 18 6.08 4.01 -8.82
N GLY A 19 6.78 5.12 -8.64
CA GLY A 19 6.54 6.01 -7.50
C GLY A 19 5.17 6.70 -7.47
N LYS A 20 4.47 6.81 -8.62
CA LYS A 20 3.17 7.48 -8.71
C LYS A 20 1.99 6.54 -8.46
N ASP A 21 2.25 5.26 -8.28
CA ASP A 21 1.20 4.28 -8.12
C ASP A 21 0.83 4.11 -6.64
N TRP A 22 -0.37 3.60 -6.42
CA TRP A 22 -0.90 3.30 -5.10
C TRP A 22 -0.55 1.88 -4.67
N ILE A 23 -0.29 1.75 -3.37
CA ILE A 23 -0.44 0.49 -2.65
C ILE A 23 -1.81 0.51 -1.99
N TYR A 24 -2.49 -0.63 -2.03
CA TYR A 24 -3.80 -0.85 -1.43
C TYR A 24 -3.68 -1.80 -0.24
N ALA A 25 -4.49 -1.59 0.80
CA ALA A 25 -4.54 -2.45 1.97
C ALA A 25 -5.90 -2.34 2.66
N ASN A 26 -6.25 -3.37 3.42
CA ASN A 26 -7.36 -3.30 4.36
C ASN A 26 -6.95 -2.46 5.58
N LEU A 27 -7.64 -1.34 5.83
CA LEU A 27 -7.23 -0.39 6.87
C LEU A 27 -7.45 -0.91 8.29
N ASP A 28 -8.40 -1.81 8.50
CA ASP A 28 -8.64 -2.40 9.83
C ASP A 28 -7.60 -3.48 10.16
N SER A 29 -7.17 -4.24 9.15
CA SER A 29 -6.01 -5.13 9.26
C SER A 29 -4.74 -4.33 9.56
N TRP A 30 -4.51 -3.22 8.85
CA TRP A 30 -3.38 -2.33 9.12
C TRP A 30 -3.39 -1.78 10.55
N LYS A 31 -4.54 -1.29 11.04
CA LYS A 31 -4.66 -0.75 12.42
C LYS A 31 -4.42 -1.82 13.49
N SER A 32 -4.86 -3.05 13.26
CA SER A 32 -4.79 -4.12 14.26
C SER A 32 -3.46 -4.86 14.26
N ASN A 33 -2.89 -5.13 13.08
CA ASN A 33 -1.61 -5.82 12.92
C ASN A 33 -0.86 -5.35 11.65
N PRO A 34 -0.15 -4.21 11.71
CA PRO A 34 0.57 -3.64 10.58
C PRO A 34 1.58 -4.59 9.93
N GLU A 35 2.29 -5.39 10.73
CA GLU A 35 3.41 -6.23 10.27
C GLU A 35 2.94 -7.41 9.41
N GLU A 36 1.78 -7.98 9.77
CA GLU A 36 1.16 -9.13 9.09
C GLU A 36 0.05 -8.72 8.11
N SER A 37 -0.11 -7.42 7.86
CA SER A 37 -1.09 -6.92 6.91
C SER A 37 -0.72 -7.33 5.48
N LYS A 38 -1.76 -7.61 4.67
CA LYS A 38 -1.60 -7.83 3.23
C LYS A 38 -1.64 -6.51 2.47
N PHE A 39 -0.79 -6.39 1.46
CA PHE A 39 -0.70 -5.23 0.60
C PHE A 39 -0.82 -5.65 -0.86
N PHE A 40 -1.46 -4.81 -1.65
CA PHE A 40 -1.70 -5.05 -3.07
C PHE A 40 -1.15 -3.89 -3.87
N TYR A 41 -0.35 -4.21 -4.88
CA TYR A 41 0.04 -3.30 -5.92
C TYR A 41 -0.76 -3.67 -7.17
N ILE A 42 -1.70 -2.81 -7.55
CA ILE A 42 -2.63 -3.03 -8.66
C ILE A 42 -2.36 -1.91 -9.69
N PRO A 43 -1.53 -2.18 -10.70
CA PRO A 43 -1.27 -1.24 -11.78
C PRO A 43 -2.54 -0.87 -12.54
N TRP A 44 -2.61 0.36 -13.06
CA TRP A 44 -3.73 0.79 -13.90
C TRP A 44 -3.82 0.00 -15.21
N ASP A 45 -2.68 -0.23 -15.87
CA ASP A 45 -2.62 -1.05 -17.09
C ASP A 45 -3.14 -2.47 -16.85
N TYR A 46 -2.88 -3.05 -15.67
CA TYR A 46 -3.46 -4.33 -15.29
C TYR A 46 -4.98 -4.31 -15.20
N ILE A 47 -5.60 -3.24 -14.70
CA ILE A 47 -7.07 -3.12 -14.63
C ILE A 47 -7.66 -2.97 -16.03
N GLN A 48 -7.01 -2.21 -16.91
CA GLN A 48 -7.47 -1.97 -18.28
C GLN A 48 -7.44 -3.22 -19.17
N ASP A 49 -6.68 -4.24 -18.79
CA ASP A 49 -6.59 -5.51 -19.49
C ASP A 49 -7.67 -6.53 -19.04
N LEU A 50 -8.47 -6.22 -18.02
CA LEU A 50 -9.53 -7.10 -17.49
C LEU A 50 -10.83 -6.98 -18.30
N GLU A 51 -11.63 -8.05 -18.31
CA GLU A 51 -13.00 -8.00 -18.83
C GLU A 51 -13.94 -7.22 -17.88
N ASP A 52 -15.00 -6.61 -18.40
CA ASP A 52 -15.95 -5.82 -17.60
C ASP A 52 -16.56 -6.62 -16.44
N ASP A 53 -16.74 -7.93 -16.60
CA ASP A 53 -17.26 -8.82 -15.56
C ASP A 53 -16.18 -9.31 -14.58
N GLU A 54 -14.92 -8.92 -14.77
CA GLU A 54 -13.80 -9.12 -13.84
C GLU A 54 -13.48 -7.86 -13.02
N ILE A 55 -14.22 -6.76 -13.23
CA ILE A 55 -14.06 -5.48 -12.53
C ILE A 55 -15.25 -5.24 -11.58
N TYR A 56 -14.98 -4.66 -10.43
CA TYR A 56 -15.98 -4.06 -9.54
C TYR A 56 -15.58 -2.61 -9.23
N LEU A 57 -16.54 -1.82 -8.75
CA LEU A 57 -16.27 -0.50 -8.19
C LEU A 57 -16.19 -0.63 -6.68
N ASP A 58 -15.08 -0.19 -6.10
CA ASP A 58 -14.94 -0.13 -4.65
C ASP A 58 -15.72 1.04 -4.04
N ASP A 59 -15.63 1.20 -2.71
CA ASP A 59 -16.33 2.28 -2.00
C ASP A 59 -15.79 3.69 -2.32
N GLU A 60 -14.68 3.79 -3.06
CA GLU A 60 -14.09 5.03 -3.55
C GLU A 60 -14.45 5.30 -5.03
N ASP A 61 -15.42 4.55 -5.58
CA ASP A 61 -15.82 4.53 -6.99
C ASP A 61 -14.64 4.20 -7.95
N MET A 62 -13.63 3.49 -7.46
CA MET A 62 -12.45 3.09 -8.23
C MET A 62 -12.64 1.70 -8.84
N GLU A 63 -12.26 1.56 -10.11
CA GLU A 63 -12.23 0.26 -10.79
C GLU A 63 -11.17 -0.65 -10.15
N MET A 64 -11.62 -1.81 -9.68
CA MET A 64 -10.79 -2.78 -8.98
C MET A 64 -11.04 -4.21 -9.52
N PRO A 65 -10.03 -5.09 -9.52
CA PRO A 65 -10.20 -6.49 -9.93
C PRO A 65 -11.10 -7.25 -8.96
N LYS A 66 -12.12 -7.97 -9.43
CA LYS A 66 -12.98 -8.81 -8.56
C LYS A 66 -12.23 -9.83 -7.73
N SER A 67 -11.06 -10.28 -8.20
CA SER A 67 -10.17 -11.18 -7.45
C SER A 67 -9.71 -10.61 -6.10
N VAL A 68 -9.86 -9.30 -5.87
CA VAL A 68 -9.51 -8.64 -4.61
C VAL A 68 -10.71 -8.07 -3.84
N GLU A 69 -11.94 -8.31 -4.29
CA GLU A 69 -13.16 -7.78 -3.67
C GLU A 69 -13.32 -8.23 -2.20
N GLU A 70 -12.91 -9.47 -1.89
CA GLU A 70 -13.00 -10.04 -0.54
C GLU A 70 -12.08 -9.38 0.50
N TYR A 71 -11.09 -8.58 0.07
CA TYR A 71 -10.10 -7.99 0.98
C TYR A 71 -10.50 -6.62 1.52
N ASP A 72 -11.61 -6.03 1.06
CA ASP A 72 -12.06 -4.69 1.47
C ASP A 72 -10.90 -3.67 1.43
N LEU A 73 -10.34 -3.51 0.23
CA LEU A 73 -9.18 -2.67 0.01
C LEU A 73 -9.56 -1.19 -0.02
N ARG A 74 -8.61 -0.35 0.42
CA ARG A 74 -8.63 1.11 0.25
C ARG A 74 -7.29 1.59 -0.27
N CYS A 75 -7.26 2.78 -0.87
CA CYS A 75 -6.02 3.48 -1.14
C CYS A 75 -5.19 3.62 0.15
N TRP A 76 -4.05 2.93 0.21
CA TRP A 76 -3.22 2.92 1.40
C TRP A 76 -2.18 4.04 1.37
N MET A 77 -1.26 4.01 0.42
CA MET A 77 -0.22 5.03 0.32
C MET A 77 0.43 5.00 -1.06
N LEU A 78 0.91 6.15 -1.55
CA LEU A 78 1.69 6.19 -2.78
C LEU A 78 3.07 5.58 -2.57
N VAL A 79 3.57 4.90 -3.60
CA VAL A 79 4.89 4.27 -3.59
C VAL A 79 6.00 5.29 -3.32
N ASN A 80 5.93 6.51 -3.85
CA ASN A 80 6.94 7.55 -3.60
C ASN A 80 6.99 7.99 -2.14
N GLN A 81 5.85 8.11 -1.47
CA GLN A 81 5.75 8.47 -0.05
C GLN A 81 6.32 7.33 0.81
N LEU A 82 5.96 6.08 0.51
CA LEU A 82 6.51 4.90 1.17
C LEU A 82 8.03 4.81 0.99
N ASN A 83 8.53 5.06 -0.22
CA ASN A 83 9.96 5.05 -0.51
C ASN A 83 10.71 6.17 0.24
N TYR A 84 10.08 7.33 0.43
CA TYR A 84 10.65 8.40 1.25
C TYR A 84 10.81 7.96 2.71
N ILE A 85 9.76 7.39 3.32
CA ILE A 85 9.80 6.89 4.70
C ILE A 85 10.83 5.75 4.83
N LEU A 86 10.87 4.83 3.86
CA LEU A 86 11.81 3.71 3.85
C LEU A 86 13.27 4.18 3.80
N LYS A 87 13.58 5.18 2.98
CA LYS A 87 14.92 5.77 2.93
C LYS A 87 15.33 6.39 4.26
N ASN A 88 14.43 7.11 4.92
CA ASN A 88 14.68 7.68 6.24
C ASN A 88 14.90 6.60 7.31
N LYS A 89 14.08 5.54 7.28
CA LYS A 89 14.26 4.36 8.15
C LYS A 89 15.67 3.79 8.01
N ILE A 90 16.13 3.56 6.78
CA ILE A 90 17.47 3.01 6.49
C ILE A 90 18.56 3.98 6.95
N ALA A 91 18.44 5.27 6.62
CA ALA A 91 19.43 6.28 6.97
C ALA A 91 19.59 6.48 8.48
N LYS A 92 18.50 6.39 9.24
CA LYS A 92 18.47 6.53 10.70
C LYS A 92 18.77 5.21 11.44
N GLY A 93 18.83 4.07 10.73
CA GLY A 93 19.02 2.75 11.35
C GLY A 93 17.80 2.25 12.13
N GLU A 94 16.61 2.71 11.75
CA GLU A 94 15.37 2.49 12.50
C GLU A 94 14.69 1.16 12.17
N GLY A 95 13.87 0.68 13.10
CA GLY A 95 13.12 -0.57 13.01
C GLY A 95 11.80 -0.47 12.23
N VAL A 96 11.10 -1.61 12.12
CA VAL A 96 9.76 -1.69 11.50
C VAL A 96 8.74 -0.86 12.25
N LYS A 97 8.78 -0.88 13.58
CA LYS A 97 7.89 -0.07 14.43
C LYS A 97 7.95 1.42 14.10
N TRP A 98 9.16 1.97 13.94
CA TRP A 98 9.34 3.36 13.54
C TRP A 98 8.70 3.64 12.17
N PHE A 99 8.86 2.73 11.21
CA PHE A 99 8.25 2.87 9.89
C PHE A 99 6.72 2.91 9.98
N VAL A 100 6.11 2.03 10.77
CA VAL A 100 4.67 2.00 11.03
C VAL A 100 4.20 3.33 11.64
N ASP A 101 4.93 3.84 12.64
CA ASP A 101 4.61 5.10 13.30
C ASP A 101 4.65 6.29 12.31
N GLU A 102 5.61 6.32 11.40
CA GLU A 102 5.73 7.36 10.37
C GLU A 102 4.66 7.26 9.28
N VAL A 103 4.30 6.03 8.86
CA VAL A 103 3.17 5.83 7.95
C VAL A 103 1.88 6.31 8.59
N ASN A 104 1.63 5.97 9.86
CA ASN A 104 0.45 6.41 10.58
C ASN A 104 0.41 7.93 10.72
N TYR A 105 1.55 8.55 11.07
CA TYR A 105 1.64 10.00 11.13
C TYR A 105 1.33 10.66 9.79
N TYR A 106 1.94 10.19 8.71
CA TYR A 106 1.69 10.72 7.38
C TYR A 106 0.22 10.60 6.99
N ARG A 107 -0.40 9.43 7.22
CA ARG A 107 -1.81 9.21 6.89
C ARG A 107 -2.77 10.10 7.68
N GLU A 108 -2.41 10.50 8.89
CA GLU A 108 -3.23 11.38 9.73
C GLU A 108 -3.04 12.86 9.40
N ASN A 109 -1.84 13.26 8.99
CA ASN A 109 -1.46 14.68 8.87
C ASN A 109 -1.19 15.15 7.44
N ASP A 110 -1.07 14.23 6.48
CA ASP A 110 -0.62 14.46 5.09
C ASP A 110 0.73 15.19 5.00
N GLU A 111 1.63 14.93 5.96
CA GLU A 111 2.97 15.48 6.03
C GLU A 111 3.98 14.49 6.64
N PHE A 112 5.25 14.65 6.28
CA PHE A 112 6.35 13.87 6.86
C PHE A 112 6.91 14.54 8.12
N ARG A 113 7.29 13.76 9.14
CA ARG A 113 8.08 14.31 10.25
C ARG A 113 9.50 14.62 9.79
N THR A 114 9.94 15.84 10.05
CA THR A 114 11.33 16.30 9.85
C THR A 114 12.25 15.79 10.95
#